data_AF-A0A6G1JM17-F1
#
_entry.id   AF-A0A6G1JM17-F1
#
_cell.length_a   1.000
_cell.length_b   1.000
_cell.length_c   1.000
_cell.angle_alpha   90.00
_cell.angle_beta   90.00
_cell.angle_gamma   90.00
#
_symmetry.space_group_name_H-M   'P 1'
#
loop_
_entity.id
_entity.type
_entity.pdbx_description
1 polymer ?
#
loop_
_entity_poly.entity_id
_entity_poly.type
_entity_poly.pdbx_seq_one_letter_code
_entity_poly.pdbx_strand_id
1 'polypeptide(L)'
;MLGGFAAGALACLLRAHTNIRNYHHGIFQQLRLLALYVCVTFAIGDDSNTPPGSGMSALIYGFMTYVLSITMGSNGLGISPARDLGPRCVAWWVGYGRATFSTGWWAYGPIAAGLTGSFFGALIYEVFIFVGGESPVNYRWPTPGDIKWRAKSRKDEAKQKLQKLPV
;
A
#
# COMPACT_ATOMS: atom_id res chain seq x y z
N MET A 1 -12.02 0.69 -26.39
CA MET A 1 -11.57 -0.12 -25.22
C MET A 1 -10.97 0.70 -24.07
N LEU A 2 -10.59 1.98 -24.27
CA LEU A 2 -10.14 2.89 -23.19
C LEU A 2 -11.27 3.58 -22.39
N GLY A 3 -12.52 3.54 -22.86
CA GLY A 3 -13.66 4.21 -22.21
C GLY A 3 -14.24 3.50 -20.98
N GLY A 4 -13.90 2.23 -20.74
CA GLY A 4 -14.49 1.43 -19.65
C GLY A 4 -13.97 1.81 -18.25
N PHE A 5 -12.70 2.22 -18.14
CA PHE A 5 -12.08 2.52 -16.84
C PHE A 5 -12.57 3.85 -16.24
N ALA A 6 -12.73 4.88 -17.06
CA ALA A 6 -13.28 6.17 -16.62
C ALA A 6 -14.78 6.06 -16.28
N ALA A 7 -15.54 5.30 -17.09
CA ALA A 7 -16.95 5.01 -16.82
C ALA A 7 -17.15 4.18 -15.54
N GLY A 8 -16.24 3.24 -15.24
CA GLY A 8 -16.27 2.47 -13.99
C GLY A 8 -16.03 3.31 -12.74
N ALA A 9 -15.09 4.27 -12.78
CA ALA A 9 -14.82 5.19 -11.66
C ALA A 9 -15.99 6.15 -11.42
N LEU A 10 -16.58 6.70 -12.49
CA LEU A 10 -17.74 7.60 -12.40
C LEU A 10 -19.01 6.84 -11.99
N ALA A 11 -19.22 5.63 -12.53
CA ALA A 11 -20.32 4.75 -12.14
C ALA A 11 -20.17 4.30 -10.68
N CYS A 12 -18.96 4.10 -10.16
CA CYS A 12 -18.72 3.78 -8.75
C CYS A 12 -19.00 4.97 -7.82
N LEU A 13 -18.59 6.19 -8.20
CA LEU A 13 -18.90 7.42 -7.47
C LEU A 13 -20.41 7.67 -7.40
N LEU A 14 -21.15 7.37 -8.48
CA LEU A 14 -22.61 7.48 -8.53
C LEU A 14 -23.33 6.28 -7.89
N ARG A 15 -22.76 5.06 -7.93
CA ARG A 15 -23.33 3.86 -7.29
C ARG A 15 -23.21 3.89 -5.76
N ALA A 16 -22.19 4.55 -5.22
CA ALA A 16 -22.09 4.83 -3.79
C ALA A 16 -23.29 5.65 -3.26
N HIS A 17 -23.99 6.38 -4.14
CA HIS A 17 -25.20 7.14 -3.79
C HIS A 17 -26.48 6.27 -3.76
N THR A 18 -26.47 5.04 -4.30
CA THR A 18 -27.70 4.24 -4.50
C THR A 18 -27.77 2.92 -3.73
N ASN A 19 -26.73 2.53 -2.97
CA ASN A 19 -26.75 1.26 -2.21
C ASN A 19 -26.41 1.44 -0.71
N ILE A 20 -27.37 2.05 0.01
CA ILE A 20 -27.40 2.22 1.48
C ILE A 20 -27.57 0.85 2.21
N ARG A 21 -27.87 -0.23 1.49
CA ARG A 21 -28.29 -1.50 2.11
C ARG A 21 -27.17 -2.36 2.70
N ASN A 22 -25.90 -2.13 2.38
CA ASN A 22 -24.78 -2.99 2.83
C ASN A 22 -23.46 -2.24 3.10
N TYR A 23 -23.48 -1.20 3.94
CA TYR A 23 -22.27 -0.45 4.35
C TYR A 23 -21.14 -1.36 4.88
N HIS A 24 -21.51 -2.40 5.65
CA HIS A 24 -20.56 -3.31 6.25
C HIS A 24 -19.77 -4.07 5.18
N HIS A 25 -20.46 -4.54 4.14
CA HIS A 25 -19.83 -5.29 3.06
C HIS A 25 -18.82 -4.43 2.29
N GLY A 26 -19.16 -3.16 2.02
CA GLY A 26 -18.25 -2.23 1.35
C GLY A 26 -17.01 -1.87 2.19
N ILE A 27 -17.14 -1.79 3.51
CA ILE A 27 -16.00 -1.59 4.43
C ILE A 27 -15.10 -2.83 4.44
N PHE A 28 -15.68 -4.03 4.60
CA PHE A 28 -14.93 -5.29 4.58
C PHE A 28 -14.22 -5.55 3.25
N GLN A 29 -14.78 -5.11 2.13
CA GLN A 29 -14.10 -5.19 0.84
C GLN A 29 -12.87 -4.28 0.81
N GLN A 30 -12.99 -3.02 1.23
CA GLN A 30 -11.89 -2.05 1.18
C GLN A 30 -10.76 -2.42 2.14
N LEU A 31 -11.09 -2.92 3.33
CA LEU A 31 -10.13 -3.45 4.28
C LEU A 31 -9.31 -4.60 3.68
N ARG A 32 -9.98 -5.61 3.11
CA ARG A 32 -9.31 -6.77 2.49
C ARG A 32 -8.46 -6.37 1.30
N LEU A 33 -8.97 -5.44 0.47
CA LEU A 33 -8.28 -4.97 -0.72
C LEU A 33 -6.95 -4.32 -0.37
N LEU A 34 -6.96 -3.36 0.57
CA LEU A 34 -5.73 -2.65 0.92
C LEU A 34 -4.79 -3.49 1.79
N ALA A 35 -5.32 -4.41 2.61
CA ALA A 35 -4.50 -5.37 3.34
C ALA A 35 -3.68 -6.26 2.38
N LEU A 36 -4.31 -6.79 1.33
CA LEU A 36 -3.63 -7.59 0.31
C LEU A 36 -2.63 -6.74 -0.50
N TYR A 37 -3.04 -5.54 -0.91
CA TYR A 37 -2.17 -4.64 -1.66
C TYR A 37 -0.88 -4.33 -0.89
N VAL A 38 -0.99 -3.91 0.38
CA VAL A 38 0.18 -3.57 1.21
C VAL A 38 1.06 -4.78 1.52
N CYS A 39 0.46 -5.93 1.80
CA CYS A 39 1.20 -7.16 2.04
C CYS A 39 2.08 -7.53 0.83
N VAL A 40 1.54 -7.44 -0.39
CA VAL A 40 2.30 -7.72 -1.62
C VAL A 40 3.30 -6.60 -1.93
N THR A 41 2.98 -5.34 -1.65
CA THR A 41 3.92 -4.22 -1.77
C THR A 41 5.16 -4.44 -0.91
N PHE A 42 5.00 -4.89 0.33
CA PHE A 42 6.14 -5.22 1.20
C PHE A 42 6.89 -6.44 0.70
N ALA A 43 6.18 -7.47 0.20
CA ALA A 43 6.81 -8.63 -0.40
C ALA A 43 7.71 -8.28 -1.60
N ILE A 44 7.32 -7.29 -2.42
CA ILE A 44 8.11 -6.84 -3.58
C ILE A 44 9.28 -5.94 -3.17
N GLY A 45 9.11 -5.14 -2.12
CA GLY A 45 10.12 -4.20 -1.62
C GLY A 45 11.16 -4.81 -0.70
N ASP A 46 11.00 -6.08 -0.32
CA ASP A 46 11.87 -6.78 0.60
C ASP A 46 13.02 -7.47 -0.16
N ASP A 47 14.25 -7.00 0.07
CA ASP A 47 15.48 -7.56 -0.53
C ASP A 47 15.74 -9.00 -0.09
N SER A 48 15.20 -9.43 1.05
CA SER A 48 15.28 -10.82 1.51
C SER A 48 14.28 -11.73 0.78
N ASN A 49 13.26 -11.16 0.15
CA ASN A 49 12.21 -11.87 -0.55
C ASN A 49 12.33 -11.70 -2.08
N THR A 50 13.44 -12.22 -2.65
CA THR A 50 13.74 -12.29 -4.10
C THR A 50 13.14 -11.12 -4.90
N PRO A 51 13.74 -9.92 -4.80
CA PRO A 51 13.17 -8.74 -5.43
C PRO A 51 13.06 -8.92 -6.94
N PRO A 52 12.00 -8.40 -7.59
CA PRO A 52 11.86 -8.47 -9.03
C PRO A 52 13.00 -7.72 -9.71
N GLY A 53 13.42 -8.20 -10.89
CA GLY A 53 14.52 -7.60 -11.64
C GLY A 53 14.35 -6.09 -11.86
N SER A 54 15.47 -5.36 -11.86
CA SER A 54 15.49 -3.89 -11.92
C SER A 54 14.58 -3.34 -13.03
N GLY A 55 13.62 -2.50 -12.66
CA GLY A 55 12.67 -1.87 -13.59
C GLY A 55 11.35 -2.62 -13.81
N MET A 56 11.23 -3.89 -13.39
CA MET A 56 9.96 -4.64 -13.51
C MET A 56 8.97 -4.36 -12.39
N SER A 57 9.39 -3.73 -11.29
CA SER A 57 8.54 -3.47 -10.12
C SER A 57 7.28 -2.68 -10.48
N ALA A 58 7.39 -1.63 -11.30
CA ALA A 58 6.25 -0.80 -11.72
C ALA A 58 5.20 -1.59 -12.52
N LEU A 59 5.65 -2.51 -13.38
CA LEU A 59 4.78 -3.38 -14.17
C LEU A 59 4.02 -4.37 -13.27
N ILE A 60 4.70 -4.92 -12.25
CA ILE A 60 4.08 -5.81 -11.27
C ILE A 60 3.03 -5.06 -10.43
N TYR A 61 3.32 -3.84 -9.98
CA TYR A 61 2.34 -2.99 -9.29
C TYR A 61 1.11 -2.69 -10.18
N GLY A 62 1.31 -2.51 -11.48
CA GLY A 62 0.25 -2.33 -12.46
C GLY A 62 -0.65 -3.55 -12.58
N PHE A 63 -0.07 -4.74 -12.77
CA PHE A 63 -0.85 -5.99 -12.85
C PHE A 63 -1.54 -6.32 -11.52
N MET A 64 -0.89 -6.10 -10.39
CA MET A 64 -1.51 -6.26 -9.07
C MET A 64 -2.75 -5.38 -8.94
N THR A 65 -2.62 -4.09 -9.26
CA THR A 65 -3.74 -3.15 -9.18
C THR A 65 -4.88 -3.55 -10.13
N TYR A 66 -4.56 -4.03 -11.34
CA TYR A 66 -5.54 -4.51 -12.31
C TYR A 66 -6.31 -5.73 -11.80
N VAL A 67 -5.63 -6.75 -11.26
CA VAL A 67 -6.27 -7.95 -10.70
C VAL A 67 -7.17 -7.61 -9.52
N LEU A 68 -6.72 -6.74 -8.61
CA LEU A 68 -7.55 -6.26 -7.49
C LEU A 68 -8.78 -5.48 -7.98
N SER A 69 -8.65 -4.74 -9.08
CA SER A 69 -9.75 -3.99 -9.69
C SER A 69 -10.85 -4.91 -10.22
N ILE A 70 -10.49 -6.02 -10.86
CA ILE A 70 -11.46 -6.96 -11.43
C ILE A 70 -12.11 -7.80 -10.33
N THR A 71 -11.34 -8.23 -9.33
CA THR A 71 -11.82 -9.13 -8.28
C THR A 71 -12.64 -8.42 -7.21
N MET A 72 -12.26 -7.19 -6.83
CA MET A 72 -12.81 -6.49 -5.67
C MET A 72 -13.29 -5.06 -5.99
N GLY A 73 -13.34 -4.66 -7.26
CA GLY A 73 -13.71 -3.29 -7.66
C GLY A 73 -15.19 -2.92 -7.53
N SER A 74 -16.04 -3.77 -6.96
CA SER A 74 -17.50 -3.54 -6.92
C SER A 74 -17.92 -2.27 -6.17
N ASN A 75 -17.13 -1.85 -5.16
CA ASN A 75 -17.33 -0.62 -4.38
C ASN A 75 -16.19 0.40 -4.60
N GLY A 76 -15.39 0.22 -5.66
CA GLY A 76 -14.21 1.03 -5.96
C GLY A 76 -12.93 0.54 -5.27
N LEU A 77 -11.80 1.12 -5.67
CA LEU A 77 -10.47 0.80 -5.11
C LEU A 77 -10.04 1.89 -4.12
N GLY A 78 -10.30 1.68 -2.83
CA GLY A 78 -9.84 2.53 -1.73
C GLY A 78 -8.35 2.37 -1.44
N ILE A 79 -7.49 2.39 -2.46
CA ILE A 79 -6.03 2.19 -2.31
C ILE A 79 -5.36 3.43 -1.71
N SER A 80 -5.85 4.62 -2.06
CA SER A 80 -5.27 5.88 -1.61
C SER A 80 -6.37 6.90 -1.31
N PRO A 81 -6.28 7.62 -0.18
CA PRO A 81 -7.16 8.75 0.10
C PRO A 81 -7.14 9.79 -1.02
N ALA A 82 -5.98 10.04 -1.63
CA ALA A 82 -5.85 11.01 -2.72
C ALA A 82 -6.60 10.58 -4.00
N ARG A 83 -6.65 9.27 -4.27
CA ARG A 83 -7.39 8.70 -5.42
C ARG A 83 -8.89 8.96 -5.32
N ASP A 84 -9.44 8.97 -4.10
CA ASP A 84 -10.87 9.19 -3.89
C ASP A 84 -11.20 10.68 -3.65
N LEU A 85 -10.36 11.40 -2.90
CA LEU A 85 -10.58 12.83 -2.61
C LEU A 85 -10.33 13.73 -3.82
N GLY A 86 -9.29 13.46 -4.63
CA GLY A 86 -8.92 14.32 -5.76
C GLY A 86 -10.05 14.51 -6.76
N PRO A 87 -10.58 13.43 -7.36
CA PRO A 87 -11.71 13.51 -8.29
C PRO A 87 -12.97 14.11 -7.66
N ARG A 88 -13.20 13.90 -6.36
CA ARG A 88 -14.34 14.49 -5.65
C ARG A 88 -14.22 16.00 -5.47
N CYS A 89 -13.03 16.50 -5.12
CA CYS A 89 -12.75 17.93 -5.03
C CYS A 89 -12.91 18.61 -6.41
N VAL A 90 -12.41 17.97 -7.47
CA VAL A 90 -12.61 18.45 -8.85
C VAL A 90 -14.09 18.47 -9.22
N ALA A 91 -14.84 17.40 -8.92
CA ALA A 91 -16.28 17.36 -9.19
C ALA A 91 -17.04 18.45 -8.41
N TRP A 92 -16.63 18.74 -7.17
CA TRP A 92 -17.20 19.84 -6.38
C TRP A 92 -16.96 21.20 -7.06
N TRP A 93 -15.75 21.45 -7.57
CA TRP A 93 -15.42 22.66 -8.32
C TRP A 93 -16.13 22.78 -9.67
N VAL A 94 -16.33 21.67 -10.38
CA VAL A 94 -17.01 21.63 -11.70
C VAL A 94 -18.52 21.83 -11.57
N GLY A 95 -19.07 21.94 -10.36
CA GLY A 95 -20.47 22.29 -10.14
C GLY A 95 -21.39 21.12 -9.82
N TYR A 96 -20.87 19.92 -9.56
CA TYR A 96 -21.67 18.82 -8.99
C TYR A 96 -22.13 19.13 -7.55
N GLY A 97 -21.56 20.17 -6.91
CA GLY A 97 -22.06 20.74 -5.66
C GLY A 97 -21.89 19.82 -4.46
N ARG A 98 -22.63 20.11 -3.37
CA ARG A 98 -22.52 19.41 -2.07
C ARG A 98 -22.93 17.93 -2.14
N ALA A 99 -23.55 17.50 -3.23
CA ALA A 99 -23.97 16.11 -3.45
C ALA A 99 -22.78 15.13 -3.38
N THR A 100 -21.59 15.54 -3.81
CA THR A 100 -20.38 14.70 -3.81
C THR A 100 -19.91 14.28 -2.40
N PHE A 101 -20.26 15.06 -1.37
CA PHE A 101 -19.87 14.83 0.03
C PHE A 101 -21.04 14.47 0.95
N SER A 102 -22.26 14.36 0.42
CA SER A 102 -23.51 14.27 1.19
C SER A 102 -23.62 13.02 2.07
N THR A 103 -23.10 11.88 1.63
CA THR A 103 -23.35 10.57 2.27
C THR A 103 -22.34 10.18 3.36
N GLY A 104 -21.29 10.99 3.58
CA GLY A 104 -20.18 10.68 4.51
C GLY A 104 -19.31 9.47 4.11
N TRP A 105 -19.78 8.60 3.20
CA TRP A 105 -19.13 7.36 2.76
C TRP A 105 -17.70 7.57 2.26
N TRP A 106 -17.44 8.74 1.68
CA TRP A 106 -16.14 9.17 1.21
C TRP A 106 -15.07 9.17 2.32
N ALA A 107 -15.45 9.36 3.60
CA ALA A 107 -14.52 9.39 4.72
C ALA A 107 -14.35 8.01 5.37
N TYR A 108 -15.45 7.36 5.74
CA TYR A 108 -15.36 6.10 6.50
C TYR A 108 -15.13 4.87 5.61
N GLY A 109 -15.50 4.91 4.33
CA GLY A 109 -15.25 3.85 3.37
C GLY A 109 -13.77 3.83 2.94
N PRO A 110 -13.36 4.63 1.95
CA PRO A 110 -12.04 4.52 1.35
C PRO A 110 -10.90 5.04 2.23
N ILE A 111 -11.15 6.05 3.07
CA ILE A 111 -10.08 6.62 3.90
C ILE A 111 -9.91 5.80 5.17
N ALA A 112 -10.93 5.67 6.01
CA ALA A 112 -10.81 4.97 7.28
C ALA A 112 -10.61 3.44 7.11
N ALA A 113 -11.41 2.77 6.28
CA ALA A 113 -11.22 1.33 6.03
C ALA A 113 -9.93 1.05 5.27
N GLY A 114 -9.50 1.98 4.43
CA GLY A 114 -8.22 1.89 3.75
C GLY A 114 -7.04 1.96 4.73
N LEU A 115 -6.96 3.00 5.55
CA LEU A 115 -5.89 3.17 6.54
C LEU A 115 -5.78 1.96 7.49
N THR A 116 -6.93 1.51 8.01
CA THR A 116 -6.97 0.32 8.88
C THR A 116 -6.56 -0.96 8.14
N GLY A 117 -6.97 -1.14 6.89
CA GLY A 117 -6.53 -2.23 6.03
C GLY A 117 -5.02 -2.21 5.76
N SER A 118 -4.42 -1.02 5.57
CA SER A 118 -2.98 -0.86 5.36
C SER A 118 -2.18 -1.32 6.57
N PHE A 119 -2.56 -0.90 7.78
CA PHE A 119 -1.90 -1.34 9.00
C PHE A 119 -2.05 -2.85 9.20
N PHE A 120 -3.24 -3.39 8.92
CA PHE A 120 -3.49 -4.82 9.04
C PHE A 120 -2.66 -5.65 8.04
N GLY A 121 -2.57 -5.20 6.78
CA GLY A 121 -1.74 -5.84 5.75
C GLY A 121 -0.24 -5.81 6.10
N ALA A 122 0.23 -4.67 6.60
CA ALA A 122 1.60 -4.51 7.10
C ALA A 122 1.90 -5.49 8.24
N LEU A 123 1.00 -5.57 9.23
CA LEU A 123 1.14 -6.50 10.36
C LEU A 123 1.15 -7.97 9.91
N ILE A 124 0.31 -8.35 8.95
CA ILE A 124 0.30 -9.71 8.40
C ILE A 124 1.65 -10.03 7.77
N TYR A 125 2.19 -9.14 6.93
CA TYR A 125 3.49 -9.36 6.31
C TYR A 125 4.60 -9.52 7.35
N GLU A 126 4.59 -8.64 8.36
CA GLU A 126 5.57 -8.62 9.44
C GLU A 126 5.58 -9.90 10.27
N VAL A 127 4.40 -10.44 10.60
CA VAL A 127 4.26 -11.61 11.46
C VAL A 127 4.59 -12.92 10.73
N PHE A 128 4.22 -13.03 9.44
CA PHE A 128 4.28 -14.31 8.74
C PHE A 128 5.47 -14.47 7.78
N ILE A 129 5.96 -13.37 7.18
CA ILE A 129 6.93 -13.44 6.07
C ILE A 129 8.24 -12.76 6.42
N PHE A 130 8.19 -11.54 6.96
CA PHE A 130 9.38 -10.72 7.14
C PHE A 130 10.33 -11.33 8.18
N VAL A 131 11.60 -11.58 7.82
CA VAL A 131 12.64 -12.07 8.75
C VAL A 131 13.81 -11.08 8.74
N GLY A 132 13.76 -10.08 9.63
CA GLY A 132 14.74 -8.99 9.67
C GLY A 132 15.24 -8.69 11.08
N GLY A 133 16.52 -8.32 11.20
CA GLY A 133 17.07 -7.75 12.45
C GLY A 133 16.66 -6.29 12.68
N GLU A 134 15.81 -5.74 11.82
CA GLU A 134 15.18 -4.42 11.91
C GLU A 134 13.66 -4.51 12.13
N SER A 135 13.12 -5.73 12.19
CA SER A 135 11.71 -6.00 12.50
C SER A 135 11.39 -5.72 13.98
N PRO A 136 10.30 -4.98 14.30
CA PRO A 136 9.83 -4.82 15.67
C PRO A 136 9.26 -6.11 16.29
N VAL A 137 8.72 -7.03 15.46
CA VAL A 137 7.99 -8.22 15.95
C VAL A 137 8.75 -9.51 15.69
N ASN A 138 9.29 -9.71 14.49
CA ASN A 138 10.00 -10.92 14.09
C ASN A 138 11.53 -10.70 14.03
N TYR A 139 12.10 -10.33 15.18
CA TYR A 139 13.54 -10.02 15.27
C TYR A 139 14.40 -11.28 15.14
N ARG A 140 15.33 -11.29 14.19
CA ARG A 140 16.37 -12.33 14.13
C ARG A 140 17.45 -12.06 15.17
N TRP A 141 17.55 -12.90 16.20
CA TRP A 141 18.58 -12.73 17.24
C TRP A 141 20.00 -12.72 16.63
N PRO A 142 20.93 -11.83 17.07
CA PRO A 142 22.22 -11.68 16.42
C PRO A 142 23.19 -12.79 16.82
N THR A 143 23.58 -13.64 15.87
CA THR A 143 24.50 -14.75 16.11
C THR A 143 25.93 -14.21 16.38
N PRO A 144 26.79 -14.91 17.14
CA PRO A 144 28.15 -14.45 17.43
C PRO A 144 29.02 -14.17 16.18
N GLY A 145 28.72 -14.83 15.06
CA GLY A 145 29.34 -14.56 13.76
C GLY A 145 29.03 -13.16 13.21
N ASP A 146 27.77 -12.71 13.34
CA ASP A 146 27.32 -11.39 12.89
C ASP A 146 28.00 -10.28 13.70
N ILE A 147 28.21 -10.50 14.99
CA ILE A 147 28.89 -9.56 15.89
C ILE A 147 30.35 -9.39 15.46
N LYS A 148 31.04 -10.50 15.17
CA LYS A 148 32.43 -10.49 14.68
C LYS A 148 32.53 -9.77 13.33
N TRP A 149 31.60 -10.02 12.42
CA TRP A 149 31.59 -9.39 11.10
C TRP A 149 31.36 -7.87 11.20
N ARG A 150 30.37 -7.42 11.99
CA ARG A 150 30.15 -5.98 12.25
C ARG A 150 31.37 -5.31 12.86
N ALA A 151 32.04 -5.96 13.82
CA ALA A 151 33.26 -5.43 14.41
C ALA A 151 34.40 -5.30 13.40
N LYS A 152 34.51 -6.24 12.46
CA LYS A 152 35.50 -6.22 11.39
C LYS A 152 35.22 -5.09 10.39
N SER A 153 33.99 -4.98 9.89
CA SER A 153 33.61 -3.95 8.90
C SER A 153 33.79 -2.53 9.45
N ARG A 154 33.48 -2.29 10.74
CA ARG A 154 33.78 -1.01 11.41
C ARG A 154 35.27 -0.70 11.46
N LYS A 155 36.13 -1.70 11.68
CA LYS A 155 37.58 -1.52 11.67
C LYS A 155 38.09 -1.19 10.27
N ASP A 156 37.56 -1.85 9.25
CA ASP A 156 37.96 -1.65 7.86
C ASP A 156 37.52 -0.26 7.33
N GLU A 157 36.32 0.20 7.68
CA GLU A 157 35.87 1.58 7.42
C GLU A 157 36.76 2.62 8.12
N ALA A 158 37.10 2.39 9.39
CA ALA A 158 37.98 3.30 10.14
C ALA A 158 39.36 3.40 9.49
N LYS A 159 39.94 2.29 9.02
CA LYS A 159 41.20 2.27 8.27
C LYS A 159 41.09 3.04 6.95
N GLN A 160 40.01 2.85 6.19
CA GLN A 160 39.78 3.61 4.96
C GLN A 160 39.66 5.11 5.22
N LYS A 161 38.98 5.51 6.31
CA LYS A 161 38.90 6.93 6.71
C LYS A 161 40.27 7.49 7.05
N LEU A 162 41.08 6.75 7.82
CA LEU A 162 42.45 7.15 8.16
C LEU A 162 43.34 7.30 6.92
N GLN A 163 43.18 6.40 5.94
CA GLN A 163 43.97 6.41 4.70
C GLN A 163 43.60 7.58 3.76
N LYS A 164 42.40 8.16 3.91
CA LYS A 164 41.93 9.32 3.16
C LYS A 164 42.29 10.66 3.81
N LEU A 165 42.85 10.65 5.02
CA LEU A 165 43.34 11.88 5.65
C LEU A 165 44.60 12.33 4.90
N PRO A 166 44.69 13.61 4.48
CA PRO A 166 45.96 14.16 4.02
C PRO A 166 46.91 14.17 5.22
N VAL A 167 47.94 13.34 5.15
CA VAL A 167 49.07 13.31 6.10
C VAL A 167 50.08 14.39 5.78
#